data_AF-A0A3D4ECB9-F1
#
_entry.id   AF-A0A3D4ECB9-F1
#
_cell.length_a   1.000
_cell.length_b   1.000
_cell.length_c   1.000
_cell.angle_alpha   90.00
_cell.angle_beta   90.00
_cell.angle_gamma   90.00
#
_symmetry.space_group_name_H-M   'P 1'
#
loop_
_entity.id
_entity.type
_entity.pdbx_description
1 polymer ?
#
loop_
_entity_poly.entity_id
_entity_poly.type
_entity_poly.pdbx_seq_one_letter_code
_entity_poly.pdbx_strand_id
1 'polypeptide(L)'
;MLDKILLAPYYLTLKLRHACYDHGLFKVGTCEVPTICVGNITAGGTGKTPHTEMILRTLLRSDDWAYRNLAVLSRGHKRNSSGFQLVEKDGKVKEYGDEPLQIKRKFPSVTVAVDRQRIKGCDILCHPEKLKTERRARKCADASIPPSDLIVLDDAFQYRTLRAYFNIVLVDYNRPTYKDQLLPFGRLRDLP
;
A
#
# COMPACT_ATOMS: atom_id res chain seq x y z
N MET A 1 -7.98 -20.30 -27.53
CA MET A 1 -8.41 -19.21 -28.45
C MET A 1 -9.57 -18.41 -27.84
N LEU A 2 -10.57 -19.07 -27.26
CA LEU A 2 -11.70 -18.44 -26.56
C LEU A 2 -11.26 -17.54 -25.40
N ASP A 3 -10.31 -18.03 -24.63
CA ASP A 3 -9.60 -17.42 -23.51
C ASP A 3 -8.91 -16.09 -23.90
N LYS A 4 -8.33 -15.97 -25.09
CA LYS A 4 -7.78 -14.69 -25.58
C LYS A 4 -8.87 -13.66 -25.89
N ILE A 5 -10.00 -14.10 -26.46
CA ILE A 5 -11.14 -13.22 -26.77
C ILE A 5 -11.78 -12.72 -25.47
N LEU A 6 -11.95 -13.61 -24.49
CA LEU A 6 -12.50 -13.28 -23.17
C LEU A 6 -11.60 -12.35 -22.36
N LEU A 7 -10.28 -12.47 -22.49
CA LEU A 7 -9.31 -11.59 -21.81
C LEU A 7 -9.12 -10.24 -22.51
N ALA A 8 -9.48 -10.11 -23.79
CA ALA A 8 -9.22 -8.90 -24.58
C ALA A 8 -9.79 -7.61 -23.95
N PRO A 9 -11.02 -7.56 -23.42
CA PRO A 9 -11.54 -6.36 -22.75
C PRO A 9 -10.72 -5.97 -21.52
N TYR A 10 -10.33 -6.95 -20.69
CA TYR A 10 -9.54 -6.69 -19.48
C TYR A 10 -8.12 -6.24 -19.83
N TYR A 11 -7.48 -6.92 -20.79
CA TYR A 11 -6.18 -6.54 -21.32
C TYR A 11 -6.20 -5.11 -21.90
N LEU A 12 -7.19 -4.78 -22.72
CA LEU A 12 -7.32 -3.45 -23.33
C LEU A 12 -7.56 -2.38 -22.26
N THR A 13 -8.40 -2.66 -21.27
CA THR A 13 -8.65 -1.74 -20.15
C THR A 13 -7.37 -1.46 -19.38
N LEU A 14 -6.58 -2.50 -19.06
CA LEU A 14 -5.27 -2.32 -18.42
C LEU A 14 -4.35 -1.50 -19.31
N LYS A 15 -4.19 -1.86 -20.59
CA LYS A 15 -3.29 -1.17 -21.53
C LYS A 15 -3.64 0.31 -21.69
N LEU A 16 -4.92 0.64 -21.86
CA LEU A 16 -5.40 2.02 -21.91
C LEU A 16 -5.13 2.75 -20.60
N ARG A 17 -5.43 2.12 -19.45
CA ARG A 17 -5.12 2.69 -18.14
C ARG A 17 -3.63 2.99 -18.00
N HIS A 18 -2.75 2.08 -18.44
CA HIS A 18 -1.30 2.30 -18.42
C HIS A 18 -0.92 3.49 -19.28
N ALA A 19 -1.37 3.52 -20.54
CA ALA A 19 -1.11 4.61 -21.45
C ALA A 19 -1.55 5.97 -20.87
N CYS A 20 -2.72 6.05 -20.23
CA CYS A 20 -3.19 7.28 -19.60
C CYS A 20 -2.27 7.78 -18.47
N TYR A 21 -1.72 6.87 -17.66
CA TYR A 21 -0.75 7.26 -16.63
C TYR A 21 0.62 7.60 -17.23
N ASP A 22 1.07 6.85 -18.23
CA ASP A 22 2.39 7.01 -18.85
C ASP A 22 2.49 8.32 -19.65
N HIS A 23 1.38 8.73 -20.29
CA HIS A 23 1.27 10.02 -21.01
C HIS A 23 0.86 11.19 -20.09
N GLY A 24 0.75 10.97 -18.77
CA GLY A 24 0.41 12.04 -17.82
C GLY A 24 -1.03 12.56 -17.91
N LEU A 25 -1.94 11.84 -18.57
CA LEU A 25 -3.37 12.20 -18.63
C LEU A 25 -4.04 12.11 -17.25
N PHE A 26 -3.58 11.19 -16.42
CA PHE A 26 -4.04 11.06 -15.04
C PHE A 26 -3.09 11.76 -14.06
N LYS A 27 -3.69 12.44 -13.07
CA LYS A 27 -2.95 13.10 -12.00
C LYS A 27 -2.23 12.05 -11.15
N VAL A 28 -0.92 12.20 -11.03
CA VAL A 28 -0.05 11.39 -10.17
C VAL A 28 0.56 12.32 -9.14
N GLY A 29 0.36 12.02 -7.86
CA GLY A 29 1.00 12.72 -6.76
C GLY A 29 2.27 12.01 -6.29
N THR A 30 3.09 12.74 -5.57
CA THR A 30 4.25 12.22 -4.81
C THR A 30 4.01 12.44 -3.33
N CYS A 31 4.75 11.73 -2.50
CA CYS A 31 4.83 12.00 -1.07
C CYS A 31 6.01 12.94 -0.81
N GLU A 32 5.90 13.80 0.22
CA GLU A 32 6.98 14.71 0.62
C GLU A 32 8.17 13.97 1.21
N VAL A 33 7.91 12.83 1.84
CA VAL A 33 8.94 11.97 2.43
C VAL A 33 9.20 10.73 1.58
N PRO A 34 10.38 10.09 1.70
CA PRO A 34 10.69 8.86 0.99
C PRO A 34 9.63 7.78 1.22
N THR A 35 9.23 7.11 0.13
CA THR A 35 8.22 6.06 0.14
C THR A 35 8.76 4.77 -0.44
N ILE A 36 8.61 3.66 0.28
CA ILE A 36 8.96 2.32 -0.20
C ILE A 36 7.66 1.56 -0.44
N CYS A 37 7.32 1.32 -1.69
CA CYS A 37 6.15 0.52 -2.04
C CYS A 37 6.50 -0.96 -2.13
N VAL A 38 5.79 -1.79 -1.36
CA VAL A 38 5.80 -3.25 -1.49
C VAL A 38 4.51 -3.67 -2.17
N GLY A 39 4.61 -4.41 -3.26
CA GLY A 39 3.43 -4.95 -3.92
C GLY A 39 3.74 -6.18 -4.76
N ASN A 40 2.73 -6.64 -5.49
CA ASN A 40 2.87 -7.74 -6.42
C ASN A 40 1.90 -7.56 -7.58
N ILE A 41 2.20 -8.19 -8.71
CA ILE A 41 1.35 -8.14 -9.92
C ILE A 41 0.36 -9.31 -10.02
N THR A 42 0.42 -10.28 -9.12
CA THR A 42 -0.49 -11.43 -9.07
C THR A 42 -1.54 -11.31 -7.96
N ALA A 43 -2.63 -12.07 -8.05
CA ALA A 43 -3.63 -12.25 -7.01
C ALA A 43 -3.24 -13.47 -6.16
N GLY A 44 -3.34 -13.33 -4.84
CA GLY A 44 -2.89 -14.34 -3.88
C GLY A 44 -1.73 -13.86 -3.01
N GLY A 45 -1.32 -14.72 -2.08
CA GLY A 45 -0.25 -14.43 -1.13
C GLY A 45 1.13 -14.58 -1.77
N THR A 46 1.77 -13.47 -2.09
CA THR A 46 3.16 -13.39 -2.59
C THR A 46 4.16 -13.01 -1.51
N GLY A 47 3.74 -13.06 -0.24
CA GLY A 47 4.61 -12.71 0.89
C GLY A 47 4.82 -11.21 1.08
N LYS A 48 3.93 -10.34 0.57
CA LYS A 48 4.00 -8.87 0.77
C LYS A 48 4.18 -8.49 2.23
N THR A 49 3.28 -8.94 3.10
CA THR A 49 3.32 -8.62 4.54
C THR A 49 4.64 -9.06 5.18
N PRO A 50 5.12 -10.32 5.02
CA PRO A 50 6.47 -10.70 5.44
C PRO A 50 7.60 -9.80 4.94
N HIS A 51 7.56 -9.34 3.68
CA HIS A 51 8.58 -8.44 3.14
C HIS A 51 8.46 -7.02 3.69
N THR A 52 7.24 -6.51 3.89
CA THR A 52 6.99 -5.26 4.61
C THR A 52 7.60 -5.33 6.01
N GLU A 53 7.38 -6.43 6.75
CA GLU A 53 7.99 -6.65 8.06
C GLU A 53 9.52 -6.75 8.00
N MET A 54 10.08 -7.40 6.98
CA MET A 54 11.53 -7.48 6.78
C MET A 54 12.15 -6.09 6.56
N ILE A 55 11.52 -5.25 5.75
CA ILE A 55 11.96 -3.87 5.51
C ILE A 55 11.92 -3.08 6.81
N LEU A 56 10.82 -3.14 7.57
CA LEU A 56 10.73 -2.47 8.87
C LEU A 56 11.83 -2.92 9.82
N ARG A 57 12.10 -4.23 9.92
CA ARG A 57 13.21 -4.76 10.75
C ARG A 57 14.57 -4.25 10.30
N THR A 58 14.77 -4.10 9.01
CA THR A 58 16.04 -3.63 8.43
C THR A 58 16.24 -2.15 8.75
N LEU A 59 15.21 -1.33 8.52
CA LEU A 59 15.24 0.11 8.82
C LEU A 59 15.44 0.37 10.32
N LEU A 60 14.67 -0.31 11.18
CA LEU A 60 14.78 -0.17 12.64
C LEU A 60 16.12 -0.63 13.22
N ARG A 61 16.91 -1.42 12.48
CA ARG A 61 18.25 -1.85 12.89
C ARG A 61 19.38 -1.04 12.26
N SER A 62 19.06 -0.18 11.29
CA SER A 62 20.06 0.65 10.63
C SER A 62 20.34 1.91 11.45
N ASP A 63 21.60 2.32 11.51
CA ASP A 63 21.99 3.51 12.25
C ASP A 63 21.31 4.77 11.72
N ASP A 64 21.04 4.86 10.42
CA ASP A 64 20.41 6.02 9.77
C ASP A 64 18.91 6.17 10.07
N TRP A 65 18.21 5.05 10.29
CA TRP A 65 16.74 5.02 10.39
C TRP A 65 16.19 4.56 11.74
N ALA A 66 17.01 3.99 12.63
CA ALA A 66 16.53 3.44 13.90
C ALA A 66 15.83 4.48 14.81
N TYR A 67 16.25 5.74 14.73
CA TYR A 67 15.69 6.86 15.50
C TYR A 67 14.62 7.67 14.74
N ARG A 68 14.34 7.31 13.48
CA ARG A 68 13.39 8.02 12.61
C ARG A 68 11.97 7.51 12.82
N ASN A 69 11.00 8.37 12.56
CA ASN A 69 9.57 8.06 12.63
C ASN A 69 9.13 7.31 11.38
N LEU A 70 9.14 5.98 11.45
CA LEU A 70 8.66 5.13 10.38
C LEU A 70 7.13 5.00 10.42
N ALA A 71 6.51 5.03 9.25
CA ALA A 71 5.09 4.70 9.10
C ALA A 71 4.84 3.62 8.06
N VAL A 72 3.78 2.84 8.27
CA VAL A 72 3.21 1.93 7.28
C VAL A 72 1.83 2.41 6.90
N LEU A 73 1.58 2.53 5.60
CA LEU A 73 0.26 2.82 5.07
C LEU A 73 -0.24 1.65 4.23
N SER A 74 -1.28 0.99 4.73
CA SER A 74 -1.97 -0.08 4.03
C SER A 74 -3.35 0.37 3.54
N ARG A 75 -3.96 -0.40 2.65
CA ARG A 75 -5.37 -0.19 2.24
C ARG A 75 -6.35 -0.49 3.36
N GLY A 76 -6.01 -1.47 4.20
CA GLY A 76 -6.92 -2.14 5.13
C GLY A 76 -7.96 -2.99 4.38
N HIS A 77 -7.52 -4.11 3.81
CA HIS A 77 -8.40 -5.00 3.03
C HIS A 77 -9.53 -5.56 3.91
N LYS A 78 -10.75 -5.68 3.35
CA LYS A 78 -11.96 -6.19 4.03
C LYS A 78 -12.38 -5.48 5.34
N ARG A 79 -11.84 -4.29 5.65
CA ARG A 79 -12.33 -3.49 6.78
C ARG A 79 -13.68 -2.84 6.48
N ASN A 80 -14.54 -2.79 7.50
CA ASN A 80 -15.84 -2.11 7.45
C ASN A 80 -15.73 -0.60 7.66
N SER A 81 -14.56 -0.16 8.09
CA SER A 81 -14.31 1.23 8.39
C SER A 81 -13.93 2.02 7.12
N SER A 82 -14.18 3.33 7.15
CA SER A 82 -13.88 4.27 6.07
C SER A 82 -12.93 5.36 6.56
N GLY A 83 -12.30 6.05 5.59
CA GLY A 83 -11.35 7.11 5.87
C GLY A 83 -10.00 6.62 6.39
N PHE A 84 -9.21 7.60 6.80
CA PHE A 84 -7.91 7.43 7.43
C PHE A 84 -8.12 6.99 8.87
N GLN A 85 -7.45 5.91 9.28
CA GLN A 85 -7.41 5.49 10.67
C GLN A 85 -6.01 5.04 11.04
N LEU A 86 -5.61 5.39 12.25
CA LEU A 86 -4.45 4.81 12.91
C LEU A 86 -4.84 3.44 13.45
N VAL A 87 -3.96 2.48 13.23
CA VAL A 87 -4.11 1.10 13.69
C VAL A 87 -3.58 1.03 15.11
N GLU A 88 -4.45 0.61 16.02
CA GLU A 88 -4.11 0.36 17.41
C GLU A 88 -3.81 -1.12 17.62
N LYS A 89 -2.93 -1.43 18.58
CA LYS A 89 -2.48 -2.80 18.87
C LYS A 89 -3.64 -3.74 19.25
N ASP A 90 -4.59 -3.20 20.01
CA ASP A 90 -5.71 -3.92 20.61
C ASP A 90 -7.01 -3.77 19.81
N GLY A 91 -6.97 -3.06 18.67
CA GLY A 91 -8.15 -2.92 17.83
C GLY A 91 -8.50 -4.18 17.03
N LYS A 92 -9.56 -4.07 16.23
CA LYS A 92 -10.20 -5.24 15.62
C LYS A 92 -9.87 -5.39 14.14
N VAL A 93 -9.77 -6.63 13.67
CA VAL A 93 -9.59 -6.95 12.24
C VAL A 93 -10.68 -6.31 11.37
N LYS A 94 -11.93 -6.24 11.86
CA LYS A 94 -13.04 -5.59 11.15
C LYS A 94 -12.83 -4.08 10.94
N GLU A 95 -12.01 -3.44 11.76
CA GLU A 95 -11.75 -2.00 11.72
C GLU A 95 -10.56 -1.65 10.85
N TYR A 96 -9.48 -2.43 10.91
CA TYR A 96 -8.22 -2.11 10.23
C TYR A 96 -7.84 -3.07 9.10
N GLY A 97 -8.33 -4.31 9.15
CA GLY A 97 -7.80 -5.43 8.37
C GLY A 97 -6.85 -6.29 9.22
N ASP A 98 -6.58 -7.49 8.74
CA ASP A 98 -5.71 -8.47 9.38
C ASP A 98 -4.22 -8.10 9.23
N GLU A 99 -3.76 -7.79 8.02
CA GLU A 99 -2.38 -7.44 7.73
C GLU A 99 -1.90 -6.18 8.50
N PRO A 100 -2.63 -5.05 8.52
CA PRO A 100 -2.17 -3.86 9.24
C PRO A 100 -2.13 -4.08 10.75
N LEU A 101 -3.10 -4.82 11.29
CA LEU A 101 -3.15 -5.15 12.71
C LEU A 101 -1.99 -6.08 13.11
N GLN A 102 -1.65 -7.05 12.27
CA GLN A 102 -0.47 -7.90 12.45
C GLN A 102 0.81 -7.07 12.51
N ILE A 103 1.00 -6.15 11.55
CA ILE A 103 2.16 -5.27 11.51
C ILE A 103 2.23 -4.42 12.80
N LYS A 104 1.12 -3.78 13.19
CA LYS A 104 1.09 -2.94 14.41
C LYS A 104 1.44 -3.73 15.67
N ARG A 105 0.97 -4.98 15.79
CA ARG A 105 1.28 -5.83 16.94
C ARG A 105 2.74 -6.23 17.01
N LYS A 106 3.38 -6.48 15.87
CA LYS A 106 4.81 -6.84 15.78
C LYS A 106 5.74 -5.63 15.91
N PHE A 107 5.30 -4.46 15.48
CA PHE A 107 6.06 -3.21 15.46
C PHE A 107 5.28 -2.11 16.19
N PRO A 108 5.12 -2.20 17.52
CA PRO A 108 4.28 -1.27 18.28
C PRO A 108 4.78 0.18 18.22
N SER A 109 6.10 0.39 18.06
CA SER A 109 6.73 1.71 17.90
C SER A 109 6.53 2.34 16.53
N VAL A 110 6.17 1.55 15.51
CA VAL A 110 5.94 2.05 14.15
C VAL A 110 4.50 2.57 14.05
N THR A 111 4.33 3.73 13.40
CA THR A 111 3.01 4.25 13.07
C THR A 111 2.41 3.37 11.98
N VAL A 112 1.23 2.79 12.21
CA VAL A 112 0.55 1.99 11.20
C VAL A 112 -0.79 2.63 10.94
N ALA A 113 -1.11 2.89 9.67
CA ALA A 113 -2.33 3.55 9.26
C ALA A 113 -2.99 2.82 8.08
N VAL A 114 -4.29 3.03 7.95
CA VAL A 114 -5.09 2.46 6.86
C VAL A 114 -5.89 3.55 6.13
N ASP A 115 -5.70 3.65 4.81
CA ASP A 115 -6.48 4.53 3.95
C ASP A 115 -6.63 3.91 2.54
N ARG A 116 -7.84 4.00 1.96
CA ARG A 116 -8.06 3.63 0.55
C ARG A 116 -7.43 4.66 -0.39
N GLN A 117 -7.40 5.94 0.01
CA GLN A 117 -6.77 7.03 -0.73
C GLN A 117 -5.36 7.25 -0.21
N ARG A 118 -4.39 6.48 -0.73
CA ARG A 118 -3.03 6.43 -0.16
C ARG A 118 -2.33 7.78 -0.24
N ILE A 119 -2.59 8.57 -1.29
CA ILE A 119 -2.06 9.93 -1.38
C ILE A 119 -2.51 10.81 -0.21
N LYS A 120 -3.77 10.69 0.23
CA LYS A 120 -4.31 11.44 1.38
C LYS A 120 -3.82 10.85 2.70
N GLY A 121 -3.69 9.53 2.79
CA GLY A 121 -3.09 8.90 3.96
C GLY A 121 -1.62 9.29 4.15
N CYS A 122 -0.83 9.34 3.07
CA CYS A 122 0.54 9.85 3.10
C CYS A 122 0.59 11.30 3.53
N ASP A 123 -0.28 12.15 2.97
CA ASP A 123 -0.38 13.56 3.35
C ASP A 123 -0.64 13.75 4.85
N ILE A 124 -1.56 12.97 5.43
CA ILE A 124 -1.83 12.98 6.89
C ILE A 124 -0.65 12.44 7.71
N LEU A 125 0.08 11.45 7.21
CA LEU A 125 1.25 10.89 7.90
C LEU A 125 2.45 11.84 7.89
N CYS A 126 2.61 12.64 6.83
CA CYS A 126 3.58 13.73 6.75
C CYS A 126 3.19 14.91 7.63
N HIS A 127 1.88 15.20 7.71
CA HIS A 127 1.31 16.36 8.37
C HIS A 127 0.22 15.95 9.40
N PRO A 128 0.60 15.36 10.56
CA PRO A 128 -0.35 14.84 11.54
C PRO A 128 -1.33 15.88 12.11
N GLU A 129 -1.03 17.17 12.03
CA GLU A 129 -1.96 18.23 12.42
C GLU A 129 -3.26 18.20 11.58
N LYS A 130 -3.21 17.60 10.38
CA LYS A 130 -4.39 17.38 9.52
C LYS A 130 -5.39 16.38 10.12
N LEU A 131 -5.00 15.58 11.12
CA LEU A 131 -5.93 14.67 11.82
C LEU A 131 -7.13 15.43 12.41
N LYS A 132 -6.92 16.67 12.85
CA LYS A 132 -7.95 17.53 13.46
C LYS A 132 -8.89 18.18 12.46
N THR A 133 -8.43 18.38 11.22
CA THR A 133 -9.15 19.16 10.20
C THR A 133 -9.77 18.29 9.12
N GLU A 134 -9.13 17.17 8.77
CA GLU A 134 -9.58 16.28 7.71
C GLU A 134 -10.80 15.45 8.12
N ARG A 135 -11.91 15.60 7.39
CA ARG A 135 -13.15 14.86 7.68
C ARG A 135 -12.95 13.34 7.66
N ARG A 136 -12.04 12.84 6.82
CA ARG A 136 -11.74 11.41 6.72
C ARG A 136 -10.90 10.86 7.88
N ALA A 137 -10.27 11.74 8.66
CA ALA A 137 -9.41 11.39 9.79
C ALA A 137 -10.09 11.63 11.15
N ARG A 138 -11.38 12.03 11.16
CA ARG A 138 -12.14 12.38 12.37
C ARG A 138 -12.05 11.37 13.52
N LYS A 139 -11.96 10.08 13.21
CA LYS A 139 -11.82 9.01 14.21
C LYS A 139 -10.50 9.04 14.97
N CYS A 140 -9.53 9.79 14.47
CA CYS A 140 -8.19 9.94 15.01
C CYS A 140 -7.89 11.41 15.31
N ALA A 141 -8.90 12.27 15.45
CA ALA A 141 -8.71 13.71 15.68
C ALA A 141 -7.95 14.02 16.99
N ASP A 142 -8.15 13.18 18.00
CA ASP A 142 -7.48 13.29 19.30
C ASP A 142 -6.13 12.56 19.34
N ALA A 143 -5.78 11.84 18.28
CA ALA A 143 -4.51 11.12 18.23
C ALA A 143 -3.35 12.09 18.03
N SER A 144 -2.24 11.82 18.72
CA SER A 144 -0.98 12.53 18.56
C SER A 144 0.08 11.54 18.09
N ILE A 145 0.61 11.77 16.90
CA ILE A 145 1.71 11.00 16.31
C ILE A 145 2.76 11.97 15.76
N PRO A 146 4.04 11.59 15.75
CA PRO A 146 5.05 12.39 15.10
C PRO A 146 4.88 12.37 13.57
N PRO A 147 5.31 13.44 12.87
CA PRO A 147 5.45 13.42 11.41
C PRO A 147 6.33 12.25 10.96
N SER A 148 5.94 11.59 9.88
CA SER A 148 6.66 10.42 9.37
C SER A 148 7.88 10.85 8.56
N ASP A 149 9.04 10.26 8.83
CA ASP A 149 10.29 10.46 8.07
C ASP A 149 10.38 9.55 6.84
N LEU A 150 9.70 8.39 6.88
CA LEU A 150 9.60 7.44 5.77
C LEU A 150 8.30 6.64 5.87
N ILE A 151 7.68 6.41 4.71
CA ILE A 151 6.43 5.64 4.63
C ILE A 151 6.62 4.37 3.79
N VAL A 152 6.37 3.21 4.40
CA VAL A 152 6.28 1.94 3.68
C VAL A 152 4.82 1.73 3.24
N LEU A 153 4.60 1.60 1.93
CA LEU A 153 3.29 1.39 1.34
C LEU A 153 3.06 -0.11 1.15
N ASP A 154 2.08 -0.66 1.86
CA ASP A 154 1.75 -2.08 1.83
C ASP A 154 0.64 -2.36 0.79
N ASP A 155 0.95 -3.22 -0.19
CA ASP A 155 0.12 -3.55 -1.36
C ASP A 155 -0.38 -2.32 -2.15
N ALA A 156 0.55 -1.43 -2.48
CA ALA A 156 0.24 -0.18 -3.19
C ALA A 156 0.72 -0.14 -4.66
N PHE A 157 1.29 -1.22 -5.20
CA PHE A 157 1.89 -1.21 -6.55
C PHE A 157 0.88 -0.83 -7.66
N GLN A 158 -0.36 -1.32 -7.59
CA GLN A 158 -1.40 -0.93 -8.56
C GLN A 158 -1.97 0.48 -8.32
N TYR A 159 -1.63 1.15 -7.22
CA TYR A 159 -2.13 2.48 -6.89
C TYR A 159 -1.32 3.57 -7.59
N ARG A 160 -1.44 3.63 -8.93
CA ARG A 160 -0.65 4.53 -9.79
C ARG A 160 -0.90 6.04 -9.57
N THR A 161 -1.96 6.41 -8.82
CA THR A 161 -2.21 7.80 -8.42
C THR A 161 -1.14 8.33 -7.45
N LEU A 162 -0.38 7.46 -6.79
CA LEU A 162 0.77 7.82 -5.97
C LEU A 162 2.04 7.21 -6.59
N ARG A 163 3.00 8.05 -6.93
CA ARG A 163 4.33 7.61 -7.32
C ARG A 163 5.19 7.43 -6.07
N ALA A 164 5.49 6.17 -5.73
CA ALA A 164 6.45 5.85 -4.68
C ALA A 164 7.88 6.19 -5.12
N TYR A 165 8.74 6.49 -4.15
CA TYR A 165 10.15 6.75 -4.40
C TYR A 165 10.88 5.47 -4.83
N PHE A 166 10.62 4.35 -4.16
CA PHE A 166 11.14 3.04 -4.52
C PHE A 166 10.00 2.02 -4.60
N ASN A 167 10.03 1.15 -5.61
CA ASN A 167 9.05 0.09 -5.80
C ASN A 167 9.72 -1.28 -5.71
N ILE A 168 9.21 -2.13 -4.82
CA ILE A 168 9.59 -3.55 -4.68
C ILE A 168 8.39 -4.37 -5.13
N VAL A 169 8.58 -5.09 -6.24
CA VAL A 169 7.56 -5.99 -6.80
C VAL A 169 7.93 -7.42 -6.50
N LEU A 170 7.08 -8.10 -5.74
CA LEU A 170 7.25 -9.50 -5.41
C LEU A 170 6.67 -10.39 -6.51
N VAL A 171 7.47 -11.36 -6.94
CA VAL A 171 7.11 -12.38 -7.92
C VAL A 171 7.31 -13.74 -7.27
N ASP A 172 6.31 -14.61 -7.40
CA ASP A 172 6.39 -15.99 -6.90
C ASP A 172 7.32 -16.80 -7.82
N TYR A 173 8.39 -17.34 -7.26
CA TYR A 173 9.36 -18.17 -7.98
C TYR A 173 8.70 -19.38 -8.67
N ASN A 174 7.74 -20.02 -7.99
CA ASN A 174 7.08 -21.22 -8.52
C ASN A 174 6.05 -20.90 -9.60
N ARG A 175 5.70 -19.62 -9.76
CA ARG A 175 4.65 -19.14 -10.68
C ARG A 175 5.13 -17.87 -11.37
N PRO A 176 6.09 -17.99 -12.29
CA PRO A 176 6.64 -16.83 -12.96
C PRO A 176 5.60 -16.16 -13.85
N THR A 177 5.68 -14.84 -13.93
CA THR A 177 4.65 -13.98 -14.55
C THR A 177 4.47 -14.25 -16.04
N TYR A 178 5.54 -14.60 -16.74
CA TYR A 178 5.49 -14.93 -18.17
C TYR A 178 4.80 -16.27 -18.49
N LYS A 179 4.53 -17.11 -17.48
CA LYS A 179 3.75 -18.36 -17.62
C LYS A 179 2.33 -18.24 -17.09
N ASP A 180 1.95 -17.11 -16.51
CA ASP A 180 0.64 -16.88 -15.91
C ASP A 180 -0.27 -16.10 -16.88
N GLN A 181 -1.57 -16.09 -16.59
CA GLN A 181 -2.59 -15.37 -17.36
C GLN A 181 -3.26 -14.30 -16.50
N LEU A 182 -3.92 -13.35 -17.17
CA LEU A 182 -4.77 -12.38 -16.50
C LEU A 182 -5.97 -13.07 -15.83
N LEU A 183 -6.47 -12.46 -14.75
CA LEU A 183 -7.74 -12.85 -14.16
C LEU A 183 -8.88 -12.83 -15.21
N PRO A 184 -9.84 -13.76 -15.16
CA PRO A 184 -10.02 -14.81 -14.15
C PRO A 184 -9.28 -16.14 -14.45
N PHE A 185 -8.63 -16.29 -15.61
CA PHE A 185 -8.02 -17.56 -16.03
C PHE A 185 -6.66 -17.83 -15.38
N GLY A 186 -5.92 -16.78 -15.02
CA GLY A 186 -4.71 -16.88 -14.20
C GLY A 186 -4.79 -15.95 -13.00
N ARG A 187 -3.64 -15.59 -12.45
CA ARG A 187 -3.57 -14.74 -11.25
C ARG A 187 -3.10 -13.32 -11.53
N LEU A 188 -2.68 -12.98 -12.74
CA LEU A 188 -2.18 -11.64 -13.03
C LEU A 188 -3.30 -10.60 -12.85
N ARG A 189 -3.05 -9.64 -11.95
CA ARG A 189 -3.86 -8.43 -11.72
C ARG A 189 -3.45 -7.30 -12.64
N ASP A 190 -2.27 -7.42 -13.24
CA ASP A 190 -1.69 -6.41 -14.10
C ASP A 190 -0.87 -7.03 -15.24
N LEU A 191 -0.53 -6.20 -16.22
CA LEU A 191 0.32 -6.61 -17.34
C LEU A 191 1.78 -6.80 -16.82
N PRO A 192 2.45 -7.91 -17.18
CA PRO A 192 3.84 -8.14 -16.83
C PRO A 192 4.82 -7.26 -17.62
#